data_AF-A0AAE0T8F8-F1
#
_entry.id   AF-A0AAE0T8F8-F1
#
_cell.length_a   1.000
_cell.length_b   1.000
_cell.length_c   1.000
_cell.angle_alpha   90.00
_cell.angle_beta   90.00
_cell.angle_gamma   90.00
#
_symmetry.space_group_name_H-M   'P 1'
#
loop_
_entity.id
_entity.type
_entity.pdbx_description
1 polymer ?
#
loop_
_entity_poly.entity_id
_entity_poly.type
_entity_poly.pdbx_seq_one_letter_code
_entity_poly.pdbx_strand_id
1 'polypeptide(L)'
;MYCSANQCRKSVYTGQRKQWNQNTHYIDASQIYRSNKSTSDSLRSFTGGKLKTGQDPRIPYLLPKDTNNVANCILSQSIFNVKCFLAGDVRVNEQPALASLHTIFMKEHNRIATGLGALNNGWSDQILFDEDRKIVGAILQHITYKEYLSEILRSAIMNSNDLNPHASGYFNDYETSMNPSIRNEFATVAFRFGNSMVHDSLKYGGTCIWFKDVFSNYIIRYEWRY
;
A
#
# COMPACT_ATOMS: atom_id res chain seq x y z
N MET A 1 1.32 -17.45 -17.72
CA MET A 1 1.22 -16.42 -18.78
C MET A 1 2.06 -15.24 -18.31
N TYR A 2 3.23 -15.04 -18.93
CA TYR A 2 4.23 -14.06 -18.49
C TYR A 2 4.13 -12.80 -19.35
N CYS A 3 3.89 -11.63 -18.74
CA CYS A 3 4.69 -10.41 -18.98
C CYS A 3 4.13 -9.15 -18.27
N SER A 4 4.97 -8.56 -17.41
CA SER A 4 5.41 -7.17 -17.59
C SER A 4 6.93 -7.10 -17.33
N ALA A 5 7.61 -6.22 -18.10
CA ALA A 5 9.05 -5.92 -18.14
C ALA A 5 10.05 -7.03 -18.65
N ASN A 6 10.66 -6.75 -19.82
CA ASN A 6 11.94 -7.26 -20.36
C ASN A 6 12.25 -8.76 -20.53
N GLN A 7 11.29 -9.68 -20.47
CA GLN A 7 11.50 -11.05 -20.96
C GLN A 7 10.38 -11.51 -21.90
N CYS A 8 10.39 -10.97 -23.12
CA CYS A 8 9.65 -11.57 -24.24
C CYS A 8 10.32 -12.89 -24.64
N ARG A 9 9.95 -14.01 -24.02
CA ARG A 9 10.12 -15.30 -24.71
C ARG A 9 9.13 -15.32 -25.87
N LYS A 10 9.63 -15.51 -27.10
CA LYS A 10 8.80 -15.75 -28.29
C LYS A 10 7.79 -16.84 -27.95
N SER A 11 6.53 -16.45 -27.82
CA SER A 11 5.42 -17.36 -27.62
C SER A 11 4.75 -17.55 -28.98
N VAL A 12 4.55 -18.80 -29.39
CA VAL A 12 3.87 -19.23 -30.61
C VAL A 12 2.34 -19.07 -30.49
N TYR A 13 1.83 -18.33 -29.50
CA TYR A 13 0.39 -18.15 -29.25
C TYR A 13 -0.17 -16.92 -29.98
N THR A 14 -1.19 -17.14 -30.81
CA THR A 14 -1.87 -16.20 -31.72
C THR A 14 -2.95 -15.32 -31.05
N GLY A 15 -2.77 -14.94 -29.78
CA GLY A 15 -3.74 -14.14 -29.03
C GLY A 15 -3.42 -12.64 -29.00
N GLN A 16 -4.43 -11.79 -28.77
CA GLN A 16 -4.21 -10.36 -28.49
C GLN A 16 -3.37 -10.18 -27.21
N ARG A 17 -2.42 -9.23 -27.25
CA ARG A 17 -1.53 -8.92 -26.13
C ARG A 17 -2.32 -8.38 -24.94
N LYS A 18 -2.03 -8.89 -23.73
CA LYS A 18 -2.58 -8.41 -22.45
C LYS A 18 -1.47 -8.11 -21.44
N GLN A 19 -1.75 -7.21 -20.50
CA GLN A 19 -0.88 -6.84 -19.38
C GLN A 19 -1.19 -7.71 -18.16
N TRP A 20 -0.22 -7.86 -17.26
CA TRP A 20 -0.36 -8.60 -16.00
C TRP A 20 -0.37 -7.65 -14.80
N ASN A 21 -1.34 -7.82 -13.91
CA ASN A 21 -1.35 -7.24 -12.57
C ASN A 21 -0.51 -8.07 -11.59
N GLN A 22 0.51 -7.45 -10.98
CA GLN A 22 1.40 -8.08 -10.00
C GLN A 22 0.83 -8.02 -8.56
N ASN A 23 -0.24 -7.27 -8.34
CA ASN A 23 -0.91 -7.15 -7.06
C ASN A 23 -2.20 -7.96 -7.00
N THR A 24 -2.68 -8.22 -5.77
CA THR A 24 -4.02 -8.80 -5.56
C THR A 24 -5.10 -7.85 -6.09
N HIS A 25 -6.25 -8.40 -6.45
CA HIS A 25 -7.38 -7.62 -6.98
C HIS A 25 -8.27 -7.02 -5.89
N TYR A 26 -8.17 -7.53 -4.66
CA TYR A 26 -9.02 -7.17 -3.54
C TYR A 26 -8.47 -5.94 -2.79
N ILE A 27 -9.35 -5.24 -2.08
CA ILE A 27 -8.94 -4.25 -1.08
C ILE A 27 -8.57 -5.03 0.20
N ASP A 28 -7.35 -5.57 0.22
CA ASP A 28 -6.87 -6.52 1.24
C ASP A 28 -5.59 -6.05 1.95
N ALA A 29 -5.30 -4.74 1.83
CA ALA A 29 -4.10 -4.11 2.36
C ALA A 29 -2.78 -4.64 1.77
N SER A 30 -2.78 -5.23 0.57
CA SER A 30 -1.56 -5.72 -0.11
C SER A 30 -0.49 -4.64 -0.30
N GLN A 31 -0.84 -3.35 -0.35
CA GLN A 31 0.13 -2.25 -0.35
C GLN A 31 0.94 -2.14 0.95
N ILE A 32 0.45 -2.73 2.05
CA ILE A 32 1.15 -2.83 3.34
C ILE A 32 1.81 -4.20 3.48
N TYR A 33 1.10 -5.28 3.10
CA TYR A 33 1.50 -6.66 3.41
C TYR A 33 2.12 -7.45 2.25
N ARG A 34 2.19 -6.90 1.04
CA ARG A 34 2.51 -7.59 -0.23
C ARG A 34 1.46 -8.58 -0.69
N SER A 35 1.61 -8.98 -1.95
CA SER A 35 0.71 -9.88 -2.67
C SER A 35 1.16 -11.35 -2.65
N ASN A 36 2.30 -11.66 -2.01
CA ASN A 36 2.85 -13.02 -1.92
C ASN A 36 3.41 -13.29 -0.53
N LYS A 37 3.11 -14.48 0.03
CA LYS A 37 3.50 -14.87 1.40
C LYS A 37 5.00 -14.72 1.67
N SER A 38 5.86 -15.25 0.81
CA SER A 38 7.32 -15.20 1.03
C SER A 38 7.82 -13.77 1.12
N THR A 39 7.27 -12.88 0.30
CA THR A 39 7.63 -11.47 0.36
C THR A 39 6.97 -10.77 1.54
N SER A 40 5.73 -11.10 1.89
CA SER A 40 5.04 -10.61 3.10
C SER A 40 5.84 -10.90 4.37
N ASP A 41 6.32 -12.13 4.50
CA ASP A 41 7.17 -12.61 5.59
C ASP A 41 8.46 -11.76 5.72
N SER A 42 9.00 -11.23 4.62
CA SER A 42 10.18 -10.36 4.67
C SER A 42 9.94 -9.02 5.39
N LEU A 43 8.68 -8.58 5.49
CA LEU A 43 8.27 -7.36 6.18
C LEU A 43 7.94 -7.58 7.66
N ARG A 44 7.83 -8.83 8.13
CA ARG A 44 7.42 -9.17 9.50
C ARG A 44 8.59 -9.20 10.47
N SER A 45 8.37 -8.72 11.70
CA SER A 45 9.36 -8.89 12.77
C SER A 45 9.38 -10.32 13.32
N PHE A 46 8.29 -11.09 13.10
CA PHE A 46 8.03 -12.37 13.74
C PHE A 46 8.06 -12.28 15.28
N THR A 47 7.72 -11.11 15.82
CA THR A 47 7.57 -10.89 17.25
C THR A 47 6.32 -10.07 17.52
N GLY A 48 5.39 -10.64 18.27
CA GLY A 48 4.15 -9.98 18.69
C GLY A 48 3.18 -9.65 17.55
N GLY A 49 3.27 -10.38 16.44
CA GLY A 49 2.45 -10.19 15.24
C GLY A 49 2.84 -8.98 14.40
N LYS A 50 3.99 -8.33 14.66
CA LYS A 50 4.32 -7.00 14.14
C LYS A 50 5.02 -7.01 12.77
N LEU A 51 4.95 -5.86 12.11
CA LEU A 51 5.82 -5.48 10.98
C LEU A 51 7.14 -4.86 11.48
N LYS A 52 8.21 -5.06 10.70
CA LYS A 52 9.51 -4.42 10.90
C LYS A 52 9.38 -2.91 10.78
N THR A 53 10.11 -2.18 11.62
CA THR A 53 10.25 -0.72 11.52
C THR A 53 11.72 -0.35 11.24
N GLY A 54 11.95 0.95 11.01
CA GLY A 54 13.27 1.53 10.84
C GLY A 54 14.18 1.26 12.04
N GLN A 55 15.44 0.94 11.75
CA GLN A 55 16.46 0.64 12.76
C GLN A 55 17.24 1.88 13.22
N ASP A 56 16.94 3.07 12.67
CA ASP A 56 17.61 4.31 13.06
C ASP A 56 17.03 4.79 14.40
N PRO A 57 17.82 4.85 15.48
CA PRO A 57 17.31 5.24 16.81
C PRO A 57 16.72 6.66 16.85
N ARG A 58 17.06 7.52 15.89
CA ARG A 58 16.52 8.89 15.80
C ARG A 58 15.12 8.92 15.21
N ILE A 59 14.77 7.92 14.40
CA ILE A 59 13.50 7.82 13.66
C ILE A 59 12.99 6.36 13.63
N PRO A 60 12.83 5.69 14.78
CA PRO A 60 12.58 4.23 14.85
C PRO A 60 11.18 3.83 14.34
N TYR A 61 10.32 4.81 14.09
CA TYR A 61 8.92 4.63 13.70
C TYR A 61 8.68 4.71 12.19
N LEU A 62 9.73 4.94 11.39
CA LEU A 62 9.62 4.93 9.93
C LEU A 62 9.61 3.50 9.38
N LEU A 63 9.33 3.38 8.09
CA LEU A 63 9.43 2.13 7.35
C LEU A 63 10.87 1.56 7.39
N PRO A 64 11.04 0.24 7.29
CA PRO A 64 12.36 -0.38 7.20
C PRO A 64 13.07 0.04 5.92
N LYS A 65 14.41 0.02 5.95
CA LYS A 65 15.25 0.33 4.78
C LYS A 65 15.26 -0.86 3.81
N ASP A 66 15.17 -0.57 2.52
CA ASP A 66 15.34 -1.53 1.45
C ASP A 66 16.83 -1.80 1.21
N THR A 67 17.30 -2.93 1.72
CA THR A 67 18.72 -3.33 1.60
C THR A 67 19.03 -4.06 0.31
N ASN A 68 18.01 -4.62 -0.35
CA ASN A 68 18.16 -5.50 -1.50
C ASN A 68 17.63 -4.86 -2.79
N ASN A 69 17.32 -3.56 -2.74
CA ASN A 69 16.74 -2.79 -3.84
C ASN A 69 15.47 -3.43 -4.43
N VAL A 70 14.63 -4.04 -3.58
CA VAL A 70 13.36 -4.67 -3.99
C VAL A 70 12.37 -3.63 -4.51
N ALA A 71 12.40 -2.41 -3.99
CA ALA A 71 11.60 -1.29 -4.45
C ALA A 71 12.10 -0.70 -5.78
N ASN A 72 13.23 -1.18 -6.32
CA ASN A 72 13.86 -0.69 -7.56
C ASN A 72 14.05 0.84 -7.56
N CYS A 73 14.43 1.38 -6.43
CA CYS A 73 14.49 2.81 -6.22
C CYS A 73 15.89 3.33 -6.59
N ILE A 74 15.93 4.28 -7.53
CA ILE A 74 17.18 4.84 -8.06
C ILE A 74 17.60 5.99 -7.17
N LEU A 75 18.68 5.79 -6.44
CA LEU A 75 19.35 6.84 -5.72
C LEU A 75 20.55 7.34 -6.49
N SER A 76 20.74 8.66 -6.49
CA SER A 76 22.07 9.21 -6.74
C SER A 76 22.99 8.69 -5.63
N GLN A 77 23.85 7.73 -5.98
CA GLN A 77 24.75 7.02 -5.07
C GLN A 77 25.70 7.95 -4.29
N SER A 78 25.78 9.23 -4.65
CA SER A 78 26.86 10.13 -4.26
C SER A 78 26.67 10.87 -2.94
N ILE A 79 25.48 10.95 -2.32
CA ILE A 79 25.31 11.97 -1.26
C ILE A 79 25.32 11.44 0.19
N PHE A 80 24.64 10.35 0.63
CA PHE A 80 24.60 10.04 2.09
C PHE A 80 24.37 8.58 2.54
N ASN A 81 24.70 7.54 1.75
CA ASN A 81 24.36 6.13 2.11
C ASN A 81 22.88 5.95 2.50
N VAL A 82 22.01 6.76 1.89
CA VAL A 82 20.56 6.72 2.08
C VAL A 82 20.06 5.43 1.45
N LYS A 83 19.06 4.77 2.06
CA LYS A 83 18.39 3.61 1.49
C LYS A 83 16.91 3.86 1.43
N CYS A 84 16.28 3.39 0.36
CA CYS A 84 14.86 3.59 0.10
C CYS A 84 14.03 2.88 1.16
N PHE A 85 12.76 3.23 1.30
CA PHE A 85 11.86 2.48 2.17
C PHE A 85 11.42 1.18 1.53
N LEU A 86 11.22 0.18 2.37
CA LEU A 86 10.65 -1.10 2.03
C LEU A 86 9.23 -1.18 2.62
N ALA A 87 8.25 -1.49 1.77
CA ALA A 87 6.86 -1.69 2.17
C ALA A 87 6.21 -2.83 1.36
N GLY A 88 4.88 -2.93 1.44
CA GLY A 88 4.07 -3.89 0.70
C GLY A 88 4.02 -3.65 -0.82
N ASP A 89 4.17 -2.38 -1.24
CA ASP A 89 4.25 -2.01 -2.65
C ASP A 89 5.61 -1.38 -2.97
N VAL A 90 6.14 -1.68 -4.16
CA VAL A 90 7.45 -1.19 -4.62
C VAL A 90 7.45 0.30 -4.90
N ARG A 91 6.29 0.91 -5.11
CA ARG A 91 6.13 2.35 -5.40
C ARG A 91 6.13 3.22 -4.16
N VAL A 92 6.37 2.67 -2.97
CA VAL A 92 6.39 3.42 -1.71
C VAL A 92 7.32 4.65 -1.72
N ASN A 93 8.36 4.65 -2.57
CA ASN A 93 9.32 5.74 -2.70
C ASN A 93 9.00 6.75 -3.82
N GLU A 94 7.82 6.66 -4.45
CA GLU A 94 7.44 7.53 -5.57
C GLU A 94 7.28 9.00 -5.13
N GLN A 95 6.72 9.26 -3.94
CA GLN A 95 6.63 10.60 -3.38
C GLN A 95 6.44 10.56 -1.85
N PRO A 96 6.87 11.59 -1.10
CA PRO A 96 6.87 11.56 0.37
C PRO A 96 5.50 11.34 1.00
N ALA A 97 4.42 11.92 0.47
CA ALA A 97 3.09 11.74 1.06
C ALA A 97 2.60 10.29 0.95
N LEU A 98 2.95 9.59 -0.14
CA LEU A 98 2.69 8.16 -0.28
C LEU A 98 3.47 7.35 0.76
N ALA A 99 4.78 7.62 0.92
CA ALA A 99 5.60 6.98 1.95
C ALA A 99 5.06 7.22 3.37
N SER A 100 4.54 8.42 3.65
CA SER A 100 3.86 8.75 4.91
C SER A 100 2.62 7.90 5.14
N LEU A 101 1.77 7.69 4.13
CA LEU A 101 0.61 6.81 4.26
C LEU A 101 1.02 5.36 4.55
N HIS A 102 2.01 4.82 3.84
CA HIS A 102 2.56 3.49 4.15
C HIS A 102 3.08 3.40 5.60
N THR A 103 3.77 4.45 6.07
CA THR A 103 4.27 4.53 7.45
C THR A 103 3.12 4.56 8.46
N ILE A 104 2.06 5.33 8.22
CA ILE A 104 0.89 5.42 9.09
C ILE A 104 0.25 4.04 9.24
N PHE A 105 -0.02 3.33 8.15
CA PHE A 105 -0.66 2.01 8.23
C PHE A 105 0.25 0.92 8.82
N MET A 106 1.57 0.99 8.60
CA MET A 106 2.52 0.11 9.32
C MET A 106 2.46 0.35 10.83
N LYS A 107 2.40 1.63 11.26
CA LYS A 107 2.26 1.97 12.69
C LYS A 107 0.91 1.52 13.24
N GLU A 108 -0.16 1.66 12.47
CA GLU A 108 -1.50 1.25 12.88
C GLU A 108 -1.60 -0.26 13.08
N HIS A 109 -1.04 -1.05 12.17
CA HIS A 109 -0.85 -2.49 12.37
C HIS A 109 -0.12 -2.75 13.71
N ASN A 110 1.10 -2.23 13.87
CA ASN A 110 1.86 -2.48 15.11
C ASN A 110 1.13 -2.03 16.41
N ARG A 111 0.26 -1.01 16.34
CA ARG A 111 -0.63 -0.58 17.43
C ARG A 111 -1.72 -1.62 17.71
N ILE A 112 -2.42 -2.10 16.67
CA ILE A 112 -3.48 -3.11 16.77
C ILE A 112 -2.90 -4.45 17.25
N ALA A 113 -1.82 -4.96 16.66
CA ALA A 113 -1.15 -6.18 17.12
C ALA A 113 -0.78 -6.12 18.61
N THR A 114 -0.29 -4.97 19.09
CA THR A 114 0.01 -4.77 20.51
C THR A 114 -1.24 -4.86 21.38
N GLY A 115 -2.35 -4.23 20.95
CA GLY A 115 -3.63 -4.32 21.64
C GLY A 115 -4.21 -5.73 21.66
N LEU A 116 -4.19 -6.43 20.52
CA LEU A 116 -4.65 -7.82 20.41
C LEU A 116 -3.84 -8.75 21.32
N GLY A 117 -2.52 -8.58 21.38
CA GLY A 117 -1.65 -9.38 22.24
C GLY A 117 -1.92 -9.15 23.74
N ALA A 118 -2.27 -7.93 24.13
CA ALA A 118 -2.64 -7.62 25.51
C ALA A 118 -4.02 -8.17 25.91
N LEU A 119 -4.96 -8.23 24.96
CA LEU A 119 -6.31 -8.76 25.20
C LEU A 119 -6.35 -10.30 25.17
N ASN A 120 -5.49 -10.93 24.37
CA ASN A 120 -5.54 -12.36 24.09
C ASN A 120 -4.24 -13.06 24.51
N ASN A 121 -4.08 -13.25 25.83
CA ASN A 121 -2.94 -13.97 26.38
C ASN A 121 -2.83 -15.39 25.79
N GLY A 122 -1.70 -15.70 25.17
CA GLY A 122 -1.42 -17.01 24.57
C GLY A 122 -1.61 -17.09 23.06
N TRP A 123 -2.10 -16.03 22.39
CA TRP A 123 -2.08 -15.99 20.93
C TRP A 123 -0.65 -15.99 20.39
N SER A 124 -0.42 -16.78 19.34
CA SER A 124 0.88 -16.85 18.67
C SER A 124 1.12 -15.62 17.79
N ASP A 125 2.38 -15.38 17.43
CA ASP A 125 2.75 -14.32 16.48
C ASP A 125 1.95 -14.38 15.17
N GLN A 126 1.73 -15.59 14.65
CA GLN A 126 0.99 -15.79 13.42
C GLN A 126 -0.49 -15.39 13.55
N ILE A 127 -1.15 -15.78 14.64
CA ILE A 127 -2.55 -15.41 14.88
C ILE A 127 -2.68 -13.90 15.02
N LEU A 128 -1.78 -13.27 15.78
CA LEU A 128 -1.77 -11.81 15.95
C LEU A 128 -1.61 -11.09 14.62
N PHE A 129 -0.66 -11.52 13.78
CA PHE A 129 -0.44 -10.93 12.47
C PHE A 129 -1.65 -11.07 11.53
N ASP A 130 -2.26 -12.26 11.48
CA ASP A 130 -3.37 -12.54 10.57
C ASP A 130 -4.66 -11.79 10.99
N GLU A 131 -4.98 -11.75 12.28
CA GLU A 131 -6.14 -11.01 12.79
C GLU A 131 -5.96 -9.49 12.65
N ASP A 132 -4.78 -8.97 12.93
CA ASP A 132 -4.48 -7.55 12.70
C ASP A 132 -4.57 -7.20 11.20
N ARG A 133 -3.96 -8.01 10.33
CA ARG A 133 -4.05 -7.83 8.87
C ARG A 133 -5.51 -7.79 8.40
N LYS A 134 -6.38 -8.63 8.96
CA LYS A 134 -7.82 -8.65 8.65
C LYS A 134 -8.50 -7.34 9.09
N ILE A 135 -8.19 -6.83 10.27
CA ILE A 135 -8.72 -5.55 10.77
C ILE A 135 -8.27 -4.39 9.89
N VAL A 136 -6.98 -4.30 9.55
CA VAL A 136 -6.44 -3.25 8.66
C VAL A 136 -7.05 -3.31 7.27
N GLY A 137 -7.27 -4.52 6.72
CA GLY A 137 -8.01 -4.71 5.48
C GLY A 137 -9.44 -4.14 5.55
N ALA A 138 -10.16 -4.43 6.64
CA ALA A 138 -11.51 -3.91 6.87
C ALA A 138 -11.53 -2.37 7.03
N ILE A 139 -10.55 -1.78 7.71
CA ILE A 139 -10.40 -0.32 7.83
C ILE A 139 -10.24 0.30 6.44
N LEU A 140 -9.37 -0.26 5.60
CA LEU A 140 -9.17 0.25 4.24
C LEU A 140 -10.40 0.09 3.36
N GLN A 141 -11.12 -1.02 3.46
CA GLN A 141 -12.41 -1.21 2.78
C GLN A 141 -13.41 -0.15 3.23
N HIS A 142 -13.55 0.06 4.53
CA HIS A 142 -14.49 1.04 5.07
C HIS A 142 -14.16 2.45 4.59
N ILE A 143 -12.92 2.92 4.76
CA ILE A 143 -12.48 4.25 4.29
C ILE A 143 -12.72 4.37 2.78
N THR A 144 -12.40 3.33 2.00
CA THR A 144 -12.57 3.37 0.54
C THR A 144 -14.03 3.55 0.14
N TYR A 145 -14.93 2.70 0.63
CA TYR A 145 -16.34 2.72 0.22
C TYR A 145 -17.13 3.83 0.89
N LYS A 146 -16.91 4.08 2.19
CA LYS A 146 -17.71 5.01 2.97
C LYS A 146 -17.28 6.47 2.83
N GLU A 147 -15.98 6.72 2.64
CA GLU A 147 -15.43 8.08 2.66
C GLU A 147 -14.89 8.48 1.28
N TYR A 148 -14.06 7.65 0.65
CA TYR A 148 -13.42 8.05 -0.61
C TYR A 148 -14.37 7.98 -1.81
N LEU A 149 -15.04 6.85 -2.02
CA LEU A 149 -15.94 6.66 -3.15
C LEU A 149 -17.17 7.57 -3.07
N SER A 150 -17.68 7.88 -1.87
CA SER A 150 -18.82 8.79 -1.70
C SER A 150 -18.51 10.24 -2.10
N GLU A 151 -17.25 10.67 -2.01
CA GLU A 151 -16.83 12.02 -2.41
C GLU A 151 -16.58 12.12 -3.92
N ILE A 152 -16.13 11.03 -4.55
CA ILE A 152 -15.78 11.02 -5.98
C ILE A 152 -16.97 10.60 -6.86
N LEU A 153 -17.81 9.71 -6.35
CA LEU A 153 -18.99 9.22 -7.05
C LEU A 153 -20.24 9.90 -6.52
N ARG A 154 -21.16 10.23 -7.43
CA ARG A 154 -22.46 10.78 -7.05
C ARG A 154 -23.27 9.73 -6.28
N SER A 155 -24.10 10.18 -5.34
CA SER A 155 -25.00 9.31 -4.56
C SER A 155 -25.85 8.37 -5.42
N ALA A 156 -26.29 8.81 -6.60
CA ALA A 156 -27.03 7.98 -7.55
C ALA A 156 -26.25 6.73 -8.00
N ILE A 157 -24.94 6.85 -8.25
CA ILE A 157 -24.07 5.72 -8.66
C ILE A 157 -23.82 4.80 -7.48
N MET A 158 -23.54 5.37 -6.30
CA MET A 158 -23.35 4.61 -5.06
C MET A 158 -24.58 3.74 -4.76
N ASN A 159 -25.78 4.31 -4.88
CA ASN A 159 -27.04 3.62 -4.60
C ASN A 159 -27.39 2.57 -5.67
N SER A 160 -27.20 2.88 -6.95
CA SER A 160 -27.57 1.94 -8.03
C SER A 160 -26.66 0.72 -8.14
N ASN A 161 -25.46 0.77 -7.53
CA ASN A 161 -24.49 -0.32 -7.50
C ASN A 161 -24.29 -0.91 -6.09
N ASP A 162 -25.15 -0.54 -5.12
CA ASP A 162 -25.08 -1.00 -3.73
C ASP A 162 -23.67 -0.88 -3.09
N LEU A 163 -23.03 0.28 -3.27
CA LEU A 163 -21.66 0.53 -2.80
C LEU A 163 -21.61 1.13 -1.40
N ASN A 164 -22.75 1.36 -0.75
CA ASN A 164 -22.79 1.97 0.58
C ASN A 164 -22.64 0.89 1.65
N PRO A 165 -21.62 0.96 2.52
CA PRO A 165 -21.53 0.00 3.63
C PRO A 165 -22.74 0.11 4.56
N HIS A 166 -23.25 -1.04 5.00
CA HIS A 166 -24.32 -1.09 6.00
C HIS A 166 -23.88 -0.40 7.30
N ALA A 167 -24.82 0.27 7.96
CA ALA A 167 -24.57 0.91 9.26
C ALA A 167 -24.29 -0.10 10.38
N SER A 168 -24.78 -1.34 10.23
CA SER A 168 -24.54 -2.45 11.16
C SER A 168 -24.80 -3.79 10.48
N GLY A 169 -24.31 -4.88 11.08
CA GLY A 169 -24.51 -6.25 10.59
C GLY A 169 -23.48 -6.70 9.56
N TYR A 170 -23.74 -7.86 8.95
CA TYR A 170 -22.89 -8.47 7.93
C TYR A 170 -23.48 -8.28 6.54
N PHE A 171 -22.59 -8.13 5.55
CA PHE A 171 -22.96 -8.26 4.14
C PHE A 171 -23.09 -9.75 3.80
N ASN A 172 -24.23 -10.16 3.25
CA ASN A 172 -24.53 -11.58 2.98
C ASN A 172 -24.56 -11.94 1.49
N ASP A 173 -24.44 -10.95 0.61
CA ASP A 173 -24.62 -11.13 -0.84
C ASP A 173 -23.28 -11.35 -1.57
N TYR A 174 -22.35 -12.08 -0.92
CA TYR A 174 -21.08 -12.44 -1.55
C TYR A 174 -21.29 -13.50 -2.62
N GLU A 175 -21.04 -13.13 -3.88
CA GLU A 175 -21.17 -14.03 -5.03
C GLU A 175 -19.82 -14.66 -5.42
N THR A 176 -19.69 -15.98 -5.27
CA THR A 176 -18.47 -16.73 -5.62
C THR A 176 -18.20 -16.81 -7.12
N SER A 177 -19.23 -16.64 -7.95
CA SER A 177 -19.12 -16.64 -9.41
C SER A 177 -18.66 -15.30 -10.00
N MET A 178 -18.63 -14.24 -9.19
CA MET A 178 -18.20 -12.93 -9.64
C MET A 178 -16.70 -12.94 -9.94
N ASN A 179 -16.30 -12.36 -11.08
CA ASN A 179 -14.90 -12.19 -11.41
C ASN A 179 -14.36 -10.92 -10.74
N PRO A 180 -13.47 -11.03 -9.73
CA PRO A 180 -12.95 -9.87 -9.01
C PRO A 180 -11.78 -9.19 -9.74
N SER A 181 -11.33 -9.71 -10.90
CA SER A 181 -10.15 -9.20 -11.58
C SER A 181 -10.32 -7.75 -12.02
N ILE A 182 -9.30 -6.95 -11.69
CA ILE A 182 -9.19 -5.56 -12.15
C ILE A 182 -9.13 -5.52 -13.69
N ARG A 183 -10.02 -4.74 -14.30
CA ARG A 183 -10.04 -4.48 -15.73
C ARG A 183 -8.83 -3.66 -16.16
N ASN A 184 -8.33 -3.89 -17.36
CA ASN A 184 -7.13 -3.23 -17.87
C ASN A 184 -7.34 -1.72 -18.02
N GLU A 185 -8.52 -1.33 -18.49
CA GLU A 185 -8.97 0.05 -18.67
C GLU A 185 -8.97 0.81 -17.34
N PHE A 186 -9.36 0.15 -16.26
CA PHE A 186 -9.34 0.72 -14.92
C PHE A 186 -7.90 0.99 -14.45
N ALA A 187 -7.02 -0.02 -14.56
CA ALA A 187 -5.65 0.06 -14.07
C ALA A 187 -4.75 1.01 -14.89
N THR A 188 -5.01 1.12 -16.19
CA THR A 188 -4.14 1.88 -17.11
C THR A 188 -4.59 3.30 -17.35
N VAL A 189 -5.91 3.56 -17.36
CA VAL A 189 -6.47 4.87 -17.76
C VAL A 189 -7.43 5.42 -16.71
N ALA A 190 -8.55 4.75 -16.41
CA ALA A 190 -9.66 5.36 -15.70
C ALA A 190 -9.28 5.82 -14.28
N PHE A 191 -8.60 4.97 -13.51
CA PHE A 191 -8.21 5.32 -12.14
C PHE A 191 -7.01 6.28 -12.06
N ARG A 192 -6.45 6.68 -13.21
CA ARG A 192 -5.41 7.71 -13.29
C ARG A 192 -5.95 9.13 -13.31
N PHE A 193 -7.27 9.32 -13.18
CA PHE A 193 -7.84 10.66 -12.96
C PHE A 193 -7.20 11.37 -11.75
N GLY A 194 -6.70 10.63 -10.76
CA GLY A 194 -5.96 11.19 -9.63
C GLY A 194 -4.74 12.02 -10.01
N ASN A 195 -4.17 11.82 -11.20
CA ASN A 195 -3.08 12.65 -11.70
C ASN A 195 -3.51 14.12 -11.90
N SER A 196 -4.78 14.39 -12.19
CA SER A 196 -5.30 15.77 -12.29
C SER A 196 -5.58 16.40 -10.93
N MET A 197 -5.46 15.64 -9.83
CA MET A 197 -5.62 16.12 -8.45
C MET A 197 -4.28 16.40 -7.76
N VAL A 198 -3.16 16.13 -8.44
CA VAL A 198 -1.83 16.39 -7.89
C VAL A 198 -1.54 17.88 -7.92
N HIS A 199 -1.22 18.46 -6.76
CA HIS A 199 -0.76 19.83 -6.66
C HIS A 199 0.72 19.96 -7.06
N ASP A 200 1.08 21.12 -7.63
CA ASP A 200 2.48 21.43 -8.00
C ASP A 200 3.44 21.48 -6.81
N SER A 201 2.91 21.61 -5.59
CA SER A 201 3.72 21.75 -4.39
C SER A 201 3.16 20.97 -3.20
N LEU A 202 4.09 20.50 -2.35
CA LEU A 202 3.83 19.90 -1.06
C LEU A 202 4.17 20.93 0.03
N LYS A 203 3.22 21.19 0.92
CA LYS A 203 3.41 22.08 2.08
C LYS A 203 3.70 21.28 3.34
N TYR A 204 4.78 21.62 4.04
CA TYR A 204 5.17 20.98 5.30
C TYR A 204 5.79 22.01 6.25
N GLY A 205 5.25 22.15 7.47
CA GLY A 205 5.82 23.01 8.51
C GLY A 205 6.05 24.47 8.07
N GLY A 206 5.16 25.03 7.24
CA GLY A 206 5.30 26.37 6.66
C GLY A 206 6.22 26.46 5.42
N THR A 207 6.93 25.37 5.09
CA THR A 207 7.77 25.27 3.89
C THR A 207 6.93 24.75 2.71
N CYS A 208 7.18 25.30 1.53
CA CYS A 208 6.56 24.86 0.28
C CYS A 208 7.65 24.27 -0.63
N ILE A 209 7.49 23.03 -1.05
CA ILE A 209 8.45 22.34 -1.92
C ILE A 209 7.75 21.90 -3.20
N TRP A 210 8.40 22.11 -4.34
CA TRP A 210 7.85 21.68 -5.62
C TRP A 210 7.79 20.16 -5.71
N PHE A 211 6.65 19.63 -6.16
CA PHE A 211 6.42 18.21 -6.28
C PHE A 211 7.47 17.51 -7.16
N LYS A 212 7.89 18.17 -8.25
CA LYS A 212 8.95 17.69 -9.16
C LYS A 212 10.30 17.44 -8.45
N ASP A 213 10.57 18.13 -7.35
CA ASP A 213 11.85 18.03 -6.64
C ASP A 213 11.87 16.88 -5.63
N VAL A 214 10.69 16.36 -5.25
CA VAL A 214 10.52 15.26 -4.29
C VAL A 214 10.01 13.97 -4.94
N PHE A 215 9.52 14.03 -6.17
CA PHE A 215 9.07 12.85 -6.92
C PHE A 215 10.25 11.93 -7.23
N SER A 216 10.17 10.68 -6.76
CA SER A 216 11.24 9.68 -6.79
C SER A 216 12.55 10.12 -6.13
N ASN A 217 12.53 11.20 -5.36
CA ASN A 217 13.67 11.75 -4.64
C ASN A 217 13.34 11.79 -3.15
N TYR A 218 13.50 10.63 -2.50
CA TYR A 218 13.13 10.44 -1.11
C TYR A 218 14.23 10.84 -0.13
N ILE A 219 15.25 11.62 -0.54
CA ILE A 219 16.17 12.24 0.41
C ILE A 219 15.36 13.23 1.25
N ILE A 220 14.76 12.72 2.31
CA ILE A 220 14.22 13.50 3.42
C ILE A 220 15.43 14.24 3.95
N ARG A 221 15.53 15.54 3.63
CA ARG A 221 16.63 16.32 4.18
C ARG A 221 16.44 16.29 5.69
N TYR A 222 17.52 16.08 6.43
CA TYR A 222 17.53 16.01 7.91
C TYR A 222 16.88 17.24 8.58
N GLU A 223 16.73 18.33 7.83
CA GLU A 223 16.04 19.57 8.19
C GLU A 223 14.52 19.40 8.31
N TRP A 224 13.95 18.37 7.71
CA TRP A 224 12.53 18.04 7.70
C TRP A 224 12.26 17.16 8.92
N ARG A 225 12.38 17.77 10.10
CA ARG A 225 12.09 17.10 11.37
C ARG A 225 10.62 16.66 11.39
N TYR A 226 10.39 15.36 11.56
CA TYR A 226 9.08 14.73 11.82
C TYR A 226 8.74 14.73 13.30
#